data_AF-A0A2E7U1Q6-F1
#
_entry.id   AF-A0A2E7U1Q6-F1
#
_cell.length_a   1.000
_cell.length_b   1.000
_cell.length_c   1.000
_cell.angle_alpha   90.00
_cell.angle_beta   90.00
_cell.angle_gamma   90.00
#
_symmetry.space_group_name_H-M   'P 1'
#
loop_
_entity.id
_entity.type
_entity.pdbx_description
1 polymer ?
#
loop_
_entity_poly.entity_id
_entity_poly.type
_entity_poly.pdbx_seq_one_letter_code
_entity_poly.pdbx_strand_id
1 'polypeptide(L)'
;MTAASQRPQSDFVFSVDESSASAKWMRRGKTVPALFIAFFLTWALLPILFVLSFLHDLVRDRQFSNTRLVLFGAWWLAMEVFGVTAAFIFWSSFSPFRQLTSNQSRRWHSRLQYFWARGLTAGAKRTIGLRWSTQGINCLRSKGPLIILARHGSQGDALLTAALVASEGRRLRFVLKKQLLGDPCLDIVGHRIPNYFVDRDSLDNRDELANISVLASDLADDEALVIFPEGTRFSPSKLAKAVEAVATKTPRRAASTRVLRSVLPIRTAGTLAALATSQADVVFCNHVGINDIASLKELRDAVPLRRELQFMLTRVPREDLSSEWSEEDLVDWLDTQWIAIDDWVTKNEQQQSP
;
A
#
# COMPACT_ATOMS: atom_id res chain seq x y z
N MET A 1 -9.41 -31.25 -33.13
CA MET A 1 -8.56 -30.04 -33.22
C MET A 1 -9.48 -28.83 -33.18
N THR A 2 -9.86 -28.40 -31.99
CA THR A 2 -10.71 -27.23 -31.77
C THR A 2 -9.79 -26.05 -31.47
N ALA A 3 -9.80 -25.06 -32.37
CA ALA A 3 -9.04 -23.83 -32.24
C ALA A 3 -9.49 -23.10 -30.96
N ALA A 4 -8.62 -23.08 -29.95
CA ALA A 4 -8.74 -22.16 -28.83
C ALA A 4 -8.66 -20.73 -29.38
N SER A 5 -9.77 -20.00 -29.27
CA SER A 5 -9.79 -18.58 -29.56
C SER A 5 -8.85 -17.88 -28.57
N GLN A 6 -7.72 -17.41 -29.07
CA GLN A 6 -6.88 -16.46 -28.36
C GLN A 6 -7.73 -15.21 -28.13
N ARG A 7 -8.19 -14.99 -26.89
CA ARG A 7 -8.72 -13.69 -26.50
C ARG A 7 -7.60 -12.67 -26.72
N PRO A 8 -7.88 -11.50 -27.35
CA PRO A 8 -6.89 -10.44 -27.43
C PRO A 8 -6.44 -10.08 -26.01
N GLN A 9 -5.12 -9.93 -25.80
CA GLN A 9 -4.57 -9.37 -24.56
C GLN A 9 -5.32 -8.08 -24.28
N SER A 10 -6.18 -8.07 -23.26
CA SER A 10 -6.86 -6.86 -22.83
C SER A 10 -5.80 -5.86 -22.42
N ASP A 11 -5.79 -4.67 -23.02
CA ASP A 11 -4.95 -3.55 -22.60
C ASP A 11 -5.02 -3.42 -21.08
N PHE A 12 -3.88 -3.45 -20.39
CA PHE A 12 -3.84 -3.34 -18.93
C PHE A 12 -4.60 -2.09 -18.46
N VAL A 13 -5.64 -2.29 -17.67
CA VAL A 13 -6.45 -1.23 -17.10
C VAL A 13 -6.02 -1.00 -15.65
N PHE A 14 -5.85 0.26 -15.26
CA PHE A 14 -5.36 0.62 -13.92
C PHE A 14 -6.45 0.57 -12.86
N SER A 15 -7.72 0.52 -13.25
CA SER A 15 -8.91 0.50 -12.39
C SER A 15 -10.16 0.30 -13.23
N VAL A 16 -11.10 -0.52 -12.78
CA VAL A 16 -12.42 -0.66 -13.42
C VAL A 16 -13.18 0.67 -13.30
N ASP A 17 -13.68 1.14 -14.45
CA ASP A 17 -14.44 2.41 -14.67
C ASP A 17 -13.68 3.73 -14.45
N GLU A 18 -12.57 3.76 -13.71
CA GLU A 18 -11.85 5.01 -13.36
C GLU A 18 -10.66 5.32 -14.27
N SER A 19 -10.36 4.42 -15.20
CA SER A 19 -9.22 4.52 -16.10
C SER A 19 -9.49 5.28 -17.39
N SER A 20 -10.75 5.60 -17.69
CA SER A 20 -11.15 6.33 -18.90
C SER A 20 -10.56 7.76 -18.90
N ALA A 21 -10.36 8.32 -20.09
CA ALA A 21 -9.83 9.68 -20.20
C ALA A 21 -10.75 10.70 -19.52
N SER A 22 -12.08 10.57 -19.68
CA SER A 22 -13.07 11.43 -19.04
C SER A 22 -13.04 11.33 -17.51
N ALA A 23 -12.98 10.12 -16.95
CA ALA A 23 -12.88 9.92 -15.51
C ALA A 23 -11.61 10.57 -14.93
N LYS A 24 -10.47 10.36 -15.59
CA LYS A 24 -9.18 10.98 -15.21
C LYS A 24 -9.27 12.51 -15.25
N TRP A 25 -9.80 13.10 -16.31
CA TRP A 25 -9.94 14.56 -16.42
C TRP A 25 -10.89 15.14 -15.38
N MET A 26 -12.04 14.48 -15.13
CA MET A 26 -13.01 14.91 -14.13
C MET A 26 -12.42 14.91 -12.72
N ARG A 27 -11.65 13.87 -12.36
CA ARG A 27 -10.96 13.80 -11.07
C ARG A 27 -9.84 14.83 -10.97
N ARG A 28 -8.89 14.81 -11.91
CA ARG A 28 -7.69 15.66 -11.87
C ARG A 28 -8.01 17.14 -11.99
N GLY A 29 -9.05 17.49 -12.74
CA GLY A 29 -9.56 18.86 -12.83
C GLY A 29 -10.08 19.42 -11.50
N LYS A 30 -10.41 18.56 -10.52
CA LYS A 30 -10.80 18.95 -9.16
C LYS A 30 -9.65 18.80 -8.17
N THR A 31 -9.00 17.64 -8.16
CA THR A 31 -8.02 17.27 -7.13
C THR A 31 -6.71 18.04 -7.27
N VAL A 32 -6.24 18.29 -8.50
CA VAL A 32 -4.96 19.01 -8.73
C VAL A 32 -5.09 20.49 -8.34
N PRO A 33 -6.09 21.27 -8.81
CA PRO A 33 -6.24 22.65 -8.35
C PRO A 33 -6.47 22.75 -6.85
N ALA A 34 -7.28 21.86 -6.26
CA ALA A 34 -7.50 21.83 -4.81
C ALA A 34 -6.20 21.62 -4.03
N LEU A 35 -5.31 20.73 -4.50
CA LEU A 35 -3.98 20.54 -3.90
C LEU A 35 -3.14 21.82 -3.94
N PHE A 36 -3.04 22.48 -5.09
CA PHE A 36 -2.24 23.71 -5.19
C PHE A 36 -2.83 24.84 -4.33
N ILE A 37 -4.16 25.00 -4.30
CA ILE A 37 -4.83 25.97 -3.41
C ILE A 37 -4.51 25.65 -1.95
N ALA A 38 -4.69 24.39 -1.52
CA ALA A 38 -4.39 23.95 -0.16
C ALA A 38 -2.91 24.19 0.20
N PHE A 39 -1.99 23.88 -0.72
CA PHE A 39 -0.56 24.11 -0.54
C PHE A 39 -0.25 25.60 -0.34
N PHE A 40 -0.64 26.47 -1.29
CA PHE A 40 -0.32 27.89 -1.22
C PHE A 40 -0.98 28.56 -0.01
N LEU A 41 -2.24 28.23 0.30
CA LEU A 41 -2.92 28.74 1.47
C LEU A 41 -2.22 28.30 2.76
N THR A 42 -1.91 27.01 2.89
CA THR A 42 -1.23 26.48 4.08
C THR A 42 0.15 27.09 4.26
N TRP A 43 0.94 27.21 3.19
CA TRP A 43 2.30 27.75 3.26
C TRP A 43 2.34 29.26 3.48
N ALA A 44 1.40 30.03 2.91
CA ALA A 44 1.25 31.45 3.20
C ALA A 44 0.85 31.69 4.66
N LEU A 45 -0.02 30.84 5.21
CA LEU A 45 -0.47 30.91 6.60
C LEU A 45 0.48 30.20 7.57
N LEU A 46 1.51 29.48 7.11
CA LEU A 46 2.35 28.63 7.94
C LEU A 46 3.00 29.36 9.12
N PRO A 47 3.54 30.60 8.98
CA PRO A 47 4.09 31.33 10.12
C PRO A 47 3.05 31.57 11.22
N ILE A 48 1.82 31.92 10.82
CA ILE A 48 0.71 32.16 11.75
C ILE A 48 0.27 30.83 12.39
N LEU A 49 0.06 29.80 11.58
CA LEU A 49 -0.33 28.47 12.05
C LEU A 49 0.69 27.90 13.04
N PHE A 50 1.98 28.05 12.75
CA PHE A 50 3.07 27.63 13.61
C PHE A 50 3.05 28.37 14.95
N VAL A 51 2.98 29.71 14.95
CA VAL A 51 2.95 30.50 16.20
C VAL A 51 1.73 30.13 17.03
N LEU A 52 0.54 30.03 16.42
CA LEU A 52 -0.68 29.68 17.12
C LEU A 52 -0.63 28.26 17.70
N SER A 53 -0.19 27.27 16.91
CA SER A 53 -0.07 25.88 17.39
C SER A 53 0.99 25.75 18.48
N PHE A 54 2.11 26.46 18.33
CA PHE A 54 3.22 26.43 19.29
C PHE A 54 2.81 27.03 20.63
N LEU A 55 2.17 28.20 20.63
CA LEU A 55 1.66 28.84 21.84
C LEU A 55 0.56 28.00 22.51
N HIS A 56 -0.34 27.42 21.72
CA HIS A 56 -1.37 26.52 22.25
C HIS A 56 -0.74 25.30 22.93
N ASP A 57 0.22 24.65 22.29
CA ASP A 57 0.91 23.48 22.82
C ASP A 57 1.75 23.83 24.05
N LEU A 58 2.46 24.96 24.05
CA LEU A 58 3.23 25.41 25.21
C LEU A 58 2.37 25.49 26.49
N VAL A 59 1.10 25.86 26.35
CA VAL A 59 0.14 25.98 27.45
C VAL A 59 -0.57 24.66 27.76
N ARG A 60 -0.95 23.87 26.75
CA ARG A 60 -1.88 22.72 26.90
C ARG A 60 -1.29 21.35 26.63
N ASP A 61 -0.22 21.26 25.84
CA ASP A 61 0.36 19.99 25.41
C ASP A 61 1.90 20.09 25.31
N ARG A 62 2.57 19.64 26.38
CA ARG A 62 4.04 19.65 26.49
C ARG A 62 4.75 18.80 25.44
N GLN A 63 4.04 17.99 24.66
CA GLN A 63 4.60 17.17 23.58
C GLN A 63 4.64 17.88 22.23
N PHE A 64 4.03 19.07 22.13
CA PHE A 64 3.94 19.88 20.91
C PHE A 64 3.25 19.17 19.74
N SER A 65 2.21 18.39 20.03
CA SER A 65 1.58 17.51 19.05
C SER A 65 0.92 18.27 17.90
N ASN A 66 0.23 19.38 18.19
CA ASN A 66 -0.40 20.19 17.14
C ASN A 66 0.66 20.85 16.25
N THR A 67 1.72 21.38 16.84
CA THR A 67 2.84 22.00 16.12
C THR A 67 3.52 20.99 15.19
N ARG A 68 3.78 19.78 15.69
CA ARG A 68 4.34 18.68 14.90
C ARG A 68 3.42 18.30 13.73
N LEU A 69 2.11 18.24 13.97
CA LEU A 69 1.12 17.93 12.93
C LEU A 69 0.98 19.04 11.89
N VAL A 70 1.02 20.31 12.28
CA VAL A 70 1.03 21.46 11.34
C VAL A 70 2.24 21.38 10.43
N LEU A 71 3.43 21.18 11.00
CA LEU A 71 4.67 21.04 10.24
C LEU A 71 4.65 19.81 9.33
N PHE A 72 4.13 18.69 9.82
CA PHE A 72 3.99 17.48 9.01
C PHE A 72 2.99 17.66 7.86
N GLY A 73 1.85 18.28 8.10
CA GLY A 73 0.84 18.56 7.08
C GLY A 73 1.36 19.50 6.00
N ALA A 74 2.07 20.56 6.38
CA ALA A 74 2.73 21.46 5.43
C ALA A 74 3.80 20.73 4.58
N TRP A 75 4.59 19.87 5.21
CA TRP A 75 5.57 19.03 4.50
C TRP A 75 4.92 18.00 3.57
N TRP A 76 3.85 17.35 4.02
CA TRP A 76 3.07 16.40 3.21
C TRP A 76 2.51 17.08 1.96
N LEU A 77 1.91 18.27 2.09
CA LEU A 77 1.45 19.07 0.96
C LEU A 77 2.60 19.45 0.01
N ALA A 78 3.78 19.77 0.54
CA ALA A 78 4.95 20.07 -0.30
C ALA A 78 5.42 18.85 -1.10
N MET A 79 5.39 17.65 -0.49
CA MET A 79 5.72 16.40 -1.18
C MET A 79 4.67 16.04 -2.25
N GLU A 80 3.39 16.30 -1.99
CA GLU A 80 2.31 16.15 -2.98
C GLU A 80 2.52 17.08 -4.17
N VAL A 81 2.77 18.38 -3.93
CA VAL A 81 3.06 19.34 -5.00
C VAL A 81 4.31 18.94 -5.77
N PHE A 82 5.38 18.52 -5.09
CA PHE A 82 6.58 18.00 -5.73
C PHE A 82 6.28 16.83 -6.66
N GLY A 83 5.50 15.84 -6.20
CA GLY A 83 5.12 14.66 -6.98
C GLY A 83 4.36 15.03 -8.25
N VAL A 84 3.33 15.87 -8.14
CA VAL A 84 2.52 16.32 -9.28
C VAL A 84 3.35 17.15 -10.27
N THR A 85 4.16 18.10 -9.78
CA THR A 85 5.01 18.95 -10.62
C THR A 85 6.08 18.11 -11.34
N ALA A 86 6.73 17.18 -10.65
CA ALA A 86 7.72 16.28 -11.27
C ALA A 86 7.07 15.39 -12.34
N ALA A 87 5.88 14.85 -12.07
CA ALA A 87 5.14 14.07 -13.06
C ALA A 87 4.77 14.90 -14.31
N PHE A 88 4.42 16.18 -14.13
CA PHE A 88 4.17 17.10 -15.24
C PHE A 88 5.44 17.38 -16.07
N ILE A 89 6.59 17.57 -15.42
CA ILE A 89 7.89 17.74 -16.09
C ILE A 89 8.23 16.49 -16.90
N PHE A 90 8.02 15.30 -16.33
CA PHE A 90 8.26 14.04 -17.02
C PHE A 90 7.33 13.88 -18.22
N TRP A 91 6.05 14.19 -18.06
CA TRP A 91 5.10 14.21 -19.17
C TRP A 91 5.57 15.15 -20.28
N SER A 92 5.99 16.37 -19.94
CA SER A 92 6.51 17.35 -20.91
C SER A 92 7.78 16.88 -21.61
N SER A 93 8.61 16.06 -20.93
CA SER A 93 9.85 15.52 -21.48
C SER A 93 9.62 14.32 -22.40
N PHE A 94 8.68 13.43 -22.06
CA PHE A 94 8.45 12.17 -22.80
C PHE A 94 7.29 12.23 -23.82
N SER A 95 6.32 13.14 -23.62
CA SER A 95 5.14 13.27 -24.48
C SER A 95 5.48 13.71 -25.91
N PRO A 96 6.32 14.75 -26.15
CA PRO A 96 6.66 15.19 -27.51
C PRO A 96 7.29 14.09 -28.37
N PHE A 97 8.02 13.16 -27.74
CA PHE A 97 8.70 12.05 -28.43
C PHE A 97 7.86 10.76 -28.47
N ARG A 98 6.60 10.78 -28.03
CA ARG A 98 5.72 9.59 -27.89
C ARG A 98 6.34 8.46 -27.05
N GLN A 99 7.18 8.82 -26.08
CA GLN A 99 7.92 7.87 -25.23
C GLN A 99 7.27 7.65 -23.86
N LEU A 100 6.01 8.05 -23.68
CA LEU A 100 5.31 7.92 -22.40
C LEU A 100 5.21 6.47 -21.91
N THR A 101 5.08 5.49 -22.81
CA THR A 101 4.98 4.06 -22.46
C THR A 101 6.34 3.37 -22.35
N SER A 102 7.44 4.08 -22.66
CA SER A 102 8.79 3.52 -22.66
C SER A 102 9.24 3.03 -21.27
N ASN A 103 10.15 2.06 -21.26
CA ASN A 103 10.78 1.57 -20.02
C ASN A 103 11.50 2.69 -19.26
N GLN A 104 12.09 3.65 -19.98
CA GLN A 104 12.76 4.79 -19.39
C GLN A 104 11.78 5.69 -18.62
N SER A 105 10.64 6.01 -19.24
CA SER A 105 9.55 6.75 -18.59
C SER A 105 9.06 6.02 -17.34
N ARG A 106 8.77 4.70 -17.43
CA ARG A 106 8.35 3.91 -16.26
C ARG A 106 9.38 3.96 -15.12
N ARG A 107 10.68 3.81 -15.44
CA ARG A 107 11.76 3.91 -14.44
C ARG A 107 11.85 5.29 -13.79
N TRP A 108 11.64 6.37 -14.53
CA TRP A 108 11.60 7.72 -13.97
C TRP A 108 10.43 7.88 -12.99
N HIS A 109 9.25 7.39 -13.33
CA HIS A 109 8.09 7.44 -12.43
C HIS A 109 8.26 6.52 -11.20
N SER A 110 8.89 5.34 -11.34
CA SER A 110 9.23 4.50 -10.17
C SER A 110 10.24 5.19 -9.24
N ARG A 111 11.22 5.93 -9.78
CA ARG A 111 12.13 6.75 -8.98
C ARG A 111 11.42 7.90 -8.29
N LEU A 112 10.45 8.53 -8.96
CA LEU A 112 9.63 9.56 -8.33
C LEU A 112 8.81 8.99 -7.16
N GLN A 113 8.19 7.83 -7.33
CA GLN A 113 7.49 7.13 -6.24
C GLN A 113 8.43 6.86 -5.06
N TYR A 114 9.66 6.42 -5.32
CA TYR A 114 10.70 6.24 -4.31
C TYR A 114 11.03 7.53 -3.56
N PHE A 115 11.33 8.63 -4.27
CA PHE A 115 11.66 9.91 -3.64
C PHE A 115 10.49 10.49 -2.86
N TRP A 116 9.28 10.34 -3.39
CA TRP A 116 8.05 10.76 -2.71
C TRP A 116 7.84 9.99 -1.40
N ALA A 117 7.88 8.65 -1.44
CA ALA A 117 7.70 7.82 -0.25
C ALA A 117 8.81 8.04 0.79
N ARG A 118 10.07 8.17 0.35
CA ARG A 118 11.20 8.52 1.23
C ARG A 118 11.07 9.92 1.82
N GLY A 119 10.60 10.91 1.04
CA GLY A 119 10.41 12.28 1.48
C GLY A 119 9.32 12.38 2.54
N LEU A 120 8.19 11.70 2.33
CA LEU A 120 7.11 11.63 3.31
C LEU A 120 7.54 10.99 4.63
N THR A 121 8.25 9.86 4.57
CA THR A 121 8.76 9.19 5.78
C THR A 121 9.87 9.96 6.46
N ALA A 122 10.72 10.65 5.71
CA ALA A 122 11.73 11.57 6.24
C ALA A 122 11.10 12.77 6.97
N GLY A 123 9.98 13.29 6.46
CA GLY A 123 9.16 14.30 7.12
C GLY A 123 8.55 13.75 8.40
N ALA A 124 7.85 12.62 8.31
CA ALA A 124 7.21 11.98 9.45
C ALA A 124 8.19 11.66 10.59
N LYS A 125 9.42 11.22 10.25
CA LYS A 125 10.49 10.99 11.23
C LYS A 125 10.88 12.26 11.98
N ARG A 126 10.97 13.39 11.29
CA ARG A 126 11.41 14.68 11.85
C ARG A 126 10.32 15.39 12.65
N THR A 127 9.07 15.29 12.20
CA THR A 127 7.96 16.05 12.78
C THR A 127 7.21 15.23 13.81
N ILE A 128 6.66 14.08 13.41
CA ILE A 128 5.78 13.27 14.26
C ILE A 128 6.50 12.12 14.97
N GLY A 129 7.82 11.99 14.82
CA GLY A 129 8.62 11.00 15.56
C GLY A 129 8.55 9.57 15.00
N LEU A 130 8.14 9.40 13.73
CA LEU A 130 8.09 8.09 13.08
C LEU A 130 9.48 7.42 13.10
N ARG A 131 9.53 6.22 13.68
CA ARG A 131 10.71 5.36 13.72
C ARG A 131 10.27 3.94 13.40
N TRP A 132 11.11 3.19 12.70
CA TRP A 132 10.88 1.78 12.53
C TRP A 132 12.18 0.98 12.56
N SER A 133 12.05 -0.28 12.97
CA SER A 133 13.05 -1.33 12.81
C SER A 133 12.51 -2.41 11.89
N THR A 134 13.40 -3.20 11.28
CA THR A 134 13.00 -4.24 10.32
C THR A 134 13.79 -5.51 10.55
N GLN A 135 13.07 -6.59 10.83
CA GLN A 135 13.58 -7.96 10.87
C GLN A 135 13.38 -8.60 9.50
N GLY A 136 14.37 -9.34 9.02
CA GLY A 136 14.28 -10.00 7.71
C GLY A 136 14.45 -9.07 6.50
N ILE A 137 15.09 -7.90 6.63
CA ILE A 137 15.29 -6.96 5.51
C ILE A 137 15.97 -7.61 4.29
N ASN A 138 16.83 -8.61 4.51
CA ASN A 138 17.52 -9.35 3.46
C ASN A 138 16.56 -10.04 2.48
N CYS A 139 15.33 -10.35 2.90
CA CYS A 139 14.26 -10.87 2.03
C CYS A 139 14.02 -9.98 0.80
N LEU A 140 14.17 -8.66 0.96
CA LEU A 140 14.01 -7.67 -0.11
C LEU A 140 15.28 -7.47 -0.94
N ARG A 141 16.45 -7.93 -0.47
CA ARG A 141 17.74 -7.73 -1.15
C ARG A 141 18.10 -8.88 -2.10
N SER A 142 17.61 -10.09 -1.84
CA SER A 142 17.91 -11.23 -2.72
C SER A 142 17.21 -11.08 -4.07
N LYS A 143 17.91 -11.39 -5.16
CA LYS A 143 17.44 -11.17 -6.54
C LYS A 143 16.11 -11.89 -6.85
N GLY A 144 15.49 -11.46 -7.95
CA GLY A 144 14.27 -12.04 -8.48
C GLY A 144 13.02 -11.26 -8.08
N PRO A 145 11.93 -11.42 -8.85
CA PRO A 145 10.66 -10.73 -8.61
C PRO A 145 10.00 -11.21 -7.30
N LEU A 146 9.26 -10.32 -6.66
CA LEU A 146 8.60 -10.59 -5.37
C LEU A 146 7.09 -10.35 -5.44
N ILE A 147 6.31 -11.19 -4.77
CA ILE A 147 4.93 -10.91 -4.39
C ILE A 147 4.90 -10.73 -2.87
N ILE A 148 4.65 -9.50 -2.43
CA ILE A 148 4.62 -9.10 -1.04
C ILE A 148 3.17 -9.12 -0.53
N LEU A 149 2.90 -10.00 0.43
CA LEU A 149 1.64 -10.08 1.15
C LEU A 149 1.77 -9.31 2.46
N ALA A 150 1.22 -8.09 2.49
CA ALA A 150 1.37 -7.16 3.60
C ALA A 150 0.14 -7.14 4.52
N ARG A 151 0.37 -7.14 5.84
CA ARG A 151 -0.69 -6.89 6.84
C ARG A 151 -1.28 -5.49 6.67
N HIS A 152 -2.60 -5.36 6.85
CA HIS A 152 -3.29 -4.07 6.83
C HIS A 152 -3.82 -3.66 8.22
N GLY A 153 -2.95 -3.06 9.05
CA GLY A 153 -3.26 -2.57 10.39
C GLY A 153 -3.58 -1.07 10.50
N SER A 154 -3.21 -0.24 9.51
CA SER A 154 -3.39 1.22 9.59
C SER A 154 -3.64 1.89 8.22
N GLN A 155 -4.04 3.17 8.25
CA GLN A 155 -4.16 4.00 7.05
C GLN A 155 -2.82 4.27 6.35
N GLY A 156 -1.72 4.25 7.10
CA GLY A 156 -0.38 4.56 6.60
C GLY A 156 0.33 3.39 5.93
N ASP A 157 -0.23 2.18 6.00
CA ASP A 157 0.50 0.96 5.63
C ASP A 157 0.97 0.93 4.18
N ALA A 158 0.14 1.41 3.24
CA ALA A 158 0.53 1.46 1.83
C ALA A 158 1.78 2.32 1.63
N LEU A 159 1.82 3.50 2.28
CA LEU A 159 2.97 4.40 2.23
C LEU A 159 4.19 3.81 2.96
N LEU A 160 4.00 3.23 4.14
CA LEU A 160 5.08 2.67 4.94
C LEU A 160 5.72 1.45 4.25
N THR A 161 4.90 0.54 3.74
CA THR A 161 5.36 -0.58 2.91
C THR A 161 6.05 -0.08 1.64
N ALA A 162 5.50 0.95 0.98
CA ALA A 162 6.16 1.54 -0.18
C ALA A 162 7.54 2.12 0.16
N ALA A 163 7.64 2.87 1.26
CA ALA A 163 8.89 3.47 1.68
C ALA A 163 9.93 2.39 2.05
N LEU A 164 9.53 1.35 2.78
CA LEU A 164 10.39 0.23 3.13
C LEU A 164 10.91 -0.49 1.89
N VAL A 165 9.99 -0.95 1.04
CA VAL A 165 10.34 -1.80 -0.10
C VAL A 165 11.10 -1.02 -1.17
N ALA A 166 10.69 0.22 -1.46
CA ALA A 166 11.42 1.06 -2.41
C ALA A 166 12.80 1.44 -1.86
N SER A 167 12.97 1.61 -0.54
CA SER A 167 14.28 1.92 0.07
C SER A 167 15.33 0.84 -0.18
N GLU A 168 14.89 -0.41 -0.34
CA GLU A 168 15.73 -1.57 -0.69
C GLU A 168 15.90 -1.75 -2.22
N GLY A 169 15.57 -0.72 -3.00
CA GLY A 169 15.84 -0.68 -4.44
C GLY A 169 14.78 -1.35 -5.31
N ARG A 170 13.62 -1.72 -4.75
CA ARG A 170 12.54 -2.36 -5.49
C ARG A 170 11.62 -1.36 -6.18
N ARG A 171 11.29 -1.65 -7.45
CA ARG A 171 10.24 -0.96 -8.19
C ARG A 171 8.90 -1.59 -7.86
N LEU A 172 7.94 -0.76 -7.46
CA LEU A 172 6.69 -1.25 -6.89
C LEU A 172 5.58 -1.33 -7.92
N ARG A 173 4.85 -2.44 -7.86
CA ARG A 173 3.50 -2.59 -8.40
C ARG A 173 2.56 -2.78 -7.21
N PHE A 174 1.46 -2.06 -7.12
CA PHE A 174 0.52 -2.18 -6.01
C PHE A 174 -0.88 -2.56 -6.45
N VAL A 175 -1.54 -3.35 -5.61
CA VAL A 175 -3.01 -3.45 -5.57
C VAL A 175 -3.54 -2.46 -4.53
N LEU A 176 -3.94 -1.28 -4.99
CA LEU A 176 -4.42 -0.15 -4.19
C LEU A 176 -5.94 -0.09 -4.13
N LYS A 177 -6.49 0.52 -3.08
CA LYS A 177 -7.93 0.76 -2.99
C LYS A 177 -8.34 1.86 -3.99
N LYS A 178 -9.40 1.67 -4.78
CA LYS A 178 -9.90 2.65 -5.77
C LYS A 178 -10.09 4.07 -5.25
N GLN A 179 -10.52 4.25 -4.00
CA GLN A 179 -10.72 5.57 -3.39
C GLN A 179 -9.41 6.37 -3.24
N LEU A 180 -8.24 5.74 -3.29
CA LEU A 180 -6.95 6.42 -3.29
C LEU A 180 -6.72 7.27 -4.55
N LEU A 181 -7.54 7.10 -5.60
CA LEU A 181 -7.55 7.98 -6.77
C LEU A 181 -8.02 9.41 -6.47
N GLY A 182 -8.52 9.67 -5.26
CA GLY A 182 -8.76 11.04 -4.77
C GLY A 182 -7.48 11.82 -4.45
N ASP A 183 -6.36 11.12 -4.24
CA ASP A 183 -5.05 11.72 -4.04
C ASP A 183 -4.38 12.03 -5.39
N PRO A 184 -3.95 13.29 -5.66
CA PRO A 184 -3.37 13.69 -6.93
C PRO A 184 -2.09 12.93 -7.32
N CYS A 185 -1.18 12.66 -6.38
CA CYS A 185 0.05 11.93 -6.67
C CYS A 185 -0.24 10.48 -7.01
N LEU A 186 -1.07 9.82 -6.21
CA LEU A 186 -1.46 8.43 -6.45
C LEU A 186 -2.24 8.29 -7.76
N ASP A 187 -3.15 9.21 -8.07
CA ASP A 187 -3.83 9.23 -9.35
C ASP A 187 -2.83 9.42 -10.50
N ILE A 188 -2.04 10.50 -10.50
CA ILE A 188 -1.18 10.82 -11.63
C ILE A 188 -0.11 9.76 -11.81
N VAL A 189 0.72 9.52 -10.79
CA VAL A 189 1.87 8.61 -10.87
C VAL A 189 1.42 7.16 -10.86
N GLY A 190 0.36 6.80 -10.12
CA GLY A 190 -0.16 5.45 -10.09
C GLY A 190 -0.76 4.98 -11.43
N HIS A 191 -1.12 5.90 -12.32
CA HIS A 191 -1.47 5.60 -13.71
C HIS A 191 -0.27 5.58 -14.69
N ARG A 192 0.97 5.69 -14.19
CA ARG A 192 2.20 5.74 -15.02
C ARG A 192 3.13 4.57 -14.77
N ILE A 193 3.10 4.02 -13.56
CA ILE A 193 3.75 2.77 -13.20
C ILE A 193 2.68 1.68 -13.05
N PRO A 194 3.00 0.39 -13.22
CA PRO A 194 2.00 -0.67 -13.19
C PRO A 194 1.43 -0.81 -11.77
N ASN A 195 0.32 -0.13 -11.49
CA ASN A 195 -0.48 -0.28 -10.28
C ASN A 195 -1.91 -0.59 -10.70
N TYR A 196 -2.63 -1.27 -9.82
CA TYR A 196 -4.04 -1.57 -10.00
C TYR A 196 -4.86 -1.06 -8.82
N PHE A 197 -5.88 -0.26 -9.11
CA PHE A 197 -6.80 0.34 -8.16
C PHE A 197 -8.09 -0.50 -8.12
N VAL A 198 -8.10 -1.48 -7.22
CA VAL A 198 -9.15 -2.48 -7.04
C VAL A 198 -10.40 -1.87 -6.41
N ASP A 199 -11.57 -2.24 -6.94
CA ASP A 199 -12.84 -2.07 -6.24
C ASP A 199 -13.12 -3.29 -5.36
N ARG A 200 -12.93 -3.14 -4.05
CA ARG A 200 -13.05 -4.24 -3.09
C ARG A 200 -14.50 -4.55 -2.70
N ASP A 201 -15.42 -3.65 -3.06
CA ASP A 201 -16.83 -3.72 -2.72
C ASP A 201 -17.68 -4.19 -3.92
N SER A 202 -17.06 -4.46 -5.08
CA SER A 202 -17.72 -5.00 -6.25
C SER A 202 -18.34 -6.39 -5.97
N LEU A 203 -19.56 -6.59 -6.47
CA LEU A 203 -20.28 -7.86 -6.42
C LEU A 203 -19.67 -8.91 -7.38
N ASP A 204 -19.05 -8.45 -8.47
CA ASP A 204 -18.33 -9.29 -9.43
C ASP A 204 -16.84 -8.91 -9.42
N ASN A 205 -16.00 -9.86 -9.03
CA ASN A 205 -14.56 -9.67 -8.92
C ASN A 205 -13.77 -10.25 -10.11
N ARG A 206 -14.44 -10.75 -11.16
CA ARG A 206 -13.74 -11.41 -12.28
C ARG A 206 -12.74 -10.48 -12.98
N ASP A 207 -13.15 -9.26 -13.29
CA ASP A 207 -12.28 -8.26 -13.92
C ASP A 207 -11.17 -7.81 -12.98
N GLU A 208 -11.47 -7.70 -11.67
CA GLU A 208 -10.49 -7.40 -10.63
C GLU A 208 -9.39 -8.46 -10.58
N LEU A 209 -9.76 -9.74 -10.60
CA LEU A 209 -8.82 -10.86 -10.58
C LEU A 209 -8.01 -10.94 -11.88
N ALA A 210 -8.65 -10.75 -13.03
CA ALA A 210 -7.96 -10.74 -14.33
C ALA A 210 -6.88 -9.65 -14.39
N ASN A 211 -7.18 -8.44 -13.91
CA ASN A 211 -6.22 -7.35 -13.86
C ASN A 211 -5.08 -7.60 -12.85
N ILE A 212 -5.36 -8.27 -11.72
CA ILE A 212 -4.32 -8.69 -10.77
C ILE A 212 -3.38 -9.71 -11.40
N SER A 213 -3.89 -10.68 -12.17
CA SER A 213 -3.04 -11.62 -12.94
C SER A 213 -2.14 -10.88 -13.94
N VAL A 214 -2.69 -9.95 -14.73
CA VAL A 214 -1.88 -9.15 -15.67
C VAL A 214 -0.87 -8.27 -14.92
N LEU A 215 -1.20 -7.76 -13.74
CA LEU A 215 -0.28 -6.97 -12.92
C LEU A 215 0.91 -7.81 -12.41
N ALA A 216 0.68 -9.09 -12.13
CA ALA A 216 1.67 -10.03 -11.61
C ALA A 216 2.54 -10.69 -12.70
N SER A 217 2.14 -10.59 -13.96
CA SER A 217 2.92 -11.10 -15.09
C SER A 217 4.12 -10.19 -15.40
N ASP A 218 5.18 -10.78 -15.95
CA ASP A 218 6.40 -10.10 -16.39
C ASP A 218 7.01 -9.17 -15.32
N LEU A 219 7.00 -9.61 -14.05
CA LEU A 219 7.73 -8.93 -12.98
C LEU A 219 9.23 -9.04 -13.26
N ALA A 220 9.91 -7.90 -13.31
CA ALA A 220 11.37 -7.87 -13.44
C ALA A 220 12.07 -8.27 -12.13
N ASP A 221 13.36 -8.60 -12.21
CA ASP A 221 14.20 -8.98 -11.05
C ASP A 221 14.24 -7.96 -9.92
N ASP A 222 13.99 -6.68 -10.22
CA ASP A 222 13.97 -5.56 -9.27
C ASP A 222 12.54 -5.12 -8.92
N GLU A 223 11.51 -5.85 -9.34
CA GLU A 223 10.10 -5.51 -9.10
C GLU A 223 9.48 -6.31 -7.96
N ALA A 224 8.56 -5.65 -7.26
CA ALA A 224 7.75 -6.24 -6.21
C ALA A 224 6.28 -5.86 -6.39
N LEU A 225 5.39 -6.86 -6.45
CA LEU A 225 3.96 -6.68 -6.39
C LEU A 225 3.50 -6.70 -4.94
N VAL A 226 2.89 -5.63 -4.44
CA VAL A 226 2.37 -5.54 -3.07
C VAL A 226 0.85 -5.72 -3.06
N ILE A 227 0.39 -6.68 -2.26
CA ILE A 227 -1.02 -7.00 -2.02
C ILE A 227 -1.28 -6.90 -0.52
N PHE A 228 -2.41 -6.30 -0.14
CA PHE A 228 -2.94 -6.33 1.23
C PHE A 228 -4.11 -7.32 1.29
N PRO A 229 -3.85 -8.62 1.52
CA PRO A 229 -4.81 -9.66 1.20
C PRO A 229 -5.95 -9.77 2.21
N GLU A 230 -5.90 -9.04 3.34
CA GLU A 230 -7.04 -8.87 4.26
C GLU A 230 -8.19 -8.06 3.62
N GLY A 231 -7.88 -7.21 2.63
CA GLY A 231 -8.85 -6.38 1.91
C GLY A 231 -9.40 -5.19 2.71
N THR A 232 -9.22 -5.12 4.02
CA THR A 232 -9.59 -3.97 4.85
C THR A 232 -8.72 -3.92 6.10
N ARG A 233 -8.73 -2.78 6.79
CA ARG A 233 -8.02 -2.60 8.06
C ARG A 233 -8.62 -3.49 9.15
N PHE A 234 -7.77 -4.07 9.99
CA PHE A 234 -8.18 -4.89 11.13
C PHE A 234 -9.09 -4.14 12.11
N SER A 235 -10.11 -4.83 12.61
CA SER A 235 -10.81 -4.47 13.86
C SER A 235 -11.44 -5.75 14.45
N PRO A 236 -11.63 -5.86 15.78
CA PRO A 236 -12.25 -7.04 16.38
C PRO A 236 -13.63 -7.36 15.79
N SER A 237 -14.43 -6.33 15.52
CA SER A 237 -15.75 -6.47 14.91
C SER A 237 -15.69 -6.98 13.46
N LYS A 238 -14.67 -6.60 12.68
CA LYS A 238 -14.47 -7.11 11.32
C LYS A 238 -13.92 -8.53 11.34
N LEU A 239 -13.05 -8.86 12.30
CA LEU A 239 -12.55 -10.21 12.48
C LEU A 239 -13.71 -11.19 12.72
N ALA A 240 -14.58 -10.89 13.69
CA ALA A 240 -15.75 -11.72 13.98
C ALA A 240 -16.62 -11.96 12.73
N LYS A 241 -16.94 -10.90 11.98
CA LYS A 241 -17.71 -10.99 10.73
C LYS A 241 -16.98 -11.79 9.64
N ALA A 242 -15.67 -11.61 9.50
CA ALA A 242 -14.88 -12.31 8.49
C ALA A 242 -14.77 -13.81 8.79
N VAL A 243 -14.56 -14.18 10.06
CA VAL A 243 -14.53 -15.59 10.50
C VAL A 243 -15.87 -16.26 10.22
N GLU A 244 -16.99 -15.61 10.56
CA GLU A 244 -18.33 -16.12 10.27
C GLU A 244 -18.55 -16.30 8.76
N ALA A 245 -18.22 -15.28 7.97
CA ALA A 245 -18.37 -15.33 6.52
C ALA A 245 -17.53 -16.43 5.87
N VAL A 246 -16.29 -16.65 6.33
CA VAL A 246 -15.43 -17.74 5.84
C VAL A 246 -16.00 -19.10 6.27
N ALA A 247 -16.45 -19.25 7.52
CA ALA A 247 -17.04 -20.50 7.99
C ALA A 247 -18.30 -20.90 7.20
N THR A 248 -19.11 -19.94 6.75
CA THR A 248 -20.27 -20.21 5.89
C THR A 248 -19.89 -20.53 4.44
N LYS A 249 -18.97 -19.76 3.84
CA LYS A 249 -18.64 -19.88 2.41
C LYS A 249 -17.61 -20.96 2.11
N THR A 250 -16.70 -21.23 3.04
CA THR A 250 -15.59 -22.17 2.88
C THR A 250 -15.35 -22.90 4.22
N PRO A 251 -16.22 -23.85 4.61
CA PRO A 251 -16.15 -24.52 5.91
C PRO A 251 -14.81 -25.17 6.24
N ARG A 252 -14.06 -25.65 5.23
CA ARG A 252 -12.70 -26.20 5.38
C ARG A 252 -11.73 -25.23 6.07
N ARG A 253 -11.86 -23.93 5.79
CA ARG A 253 -11.03 -22.85 6.37
C ARG A 253 -11.56 -22.30 7.70
N ALA A 254 -12.67 -22.85 8.23
CA ALA A 254 -13.25 -22.33 9.46
C ALA A 254 -12.29 -22.51 10.66
N ALA A 255 -11.56 -23.62 10.71
CA ALA A 255 -10.63 -23.90 11.81
C ALA A 255 -9.45 -22.91 11.82
N SER A 256 -8.83 -22.65 10.66
CA SER A 256 -7.70 -21.71 10.52
C SER A 256 -8.08 -20.28 10.86
N THR A 257 -9.30 -19.86 10.52
CA THR A 257 -9.76 -18.49 10.76
C THR A 257 -10.18 -18.23 12.21
N ARG A 258 -10.69 -19.24 12.92
CA ARG A 258 -11.14 -19.10 14.32
C ARG A 258 -10.02 -18.84 15.33
N VAL A 259 -8.77 -19.19 14.99
CA VAL A 259 -7.62 -18.98 15.89
C VAL A 259 -7.01 -17.59 15.78
N LEU A 260 -7.37 -16.83 14.75
CA LEU A 260 -6.83 -15.48 14.51
C LEU A 260 -7.30 -14.49 15.58
N ARG A 261 -6.42 -13.58 16.00
CA ARG A 261 -6.66 -12.61 17.08
C ARG A 261 -6.32 -11.17 16.71
N SER A 262 -5.30 -10.96 15.88
CA SER A 262 -4.69 -9.66 15.55
C SER A 262 -4.65 -9.36 14.04
N VAL A 263 -5.09 -10.29 13.18
CA VAL A 263 -5.24 -10.11 11.73
C VAL A 263 -6.59 -10.61 11.23
N LEU A 264 -7.03 -10.14 10.06
CA LEU A 264 -8.20 -10.69 9.39
C LEU A 264 -7.83 -11.93 8.56
N PRO A 265 -8.78 -12.86 8.31
CA PRO A 265 -8.59 -13.95 7.36
C PRO A 265 -8.13 -13.45 5.99
N ILE A 266 -7.15 -14.16 5.41
CA ILE A 266 -6.64 -13.84 4.09
C ILE A 266 -7.71 -14.06 3.00
N ARG A 267 -7.95 -13.06 2.15
CA ARG A 267 -8.73 -13.20 0.91
C ARG A 267 -7.79 -13.75 -0.17
N THR A 268 -7.93 -15.02 -0.49
CA THR A 268 -6.95 -15.77 -1.29
C THR A 268 -7.03 -15.49 -2.78
N ALA A 269 -8.22 -15.18 -3.32
CA ALA A 269 -8.45 -15.08 -4.77
C ALA A 269 -7.45 -14.17 -5.52
N GLY A 270 -7.16 -12.97 -4.98
CA GLY A 270 -6.19 -12.06 -5.60
C GLY A 270 -4.75 -12.58 -5.55
N THR A 271 -4.36 -13.20 -4.43
CA THR A 271 -3.03 -13.85 -4.29
C THR A 271 -2.90 -15.02 -5.25
N LEU A 272 -3.92 -15.87 -5.36
CA LEU A 272 -3.94 -17.02 -6.28
C LEU A 272 -3.86 -16.55 -7.73
N ALA A 273 -4.62 -15.51 -8.11
CA ALA A 273 -4.58 -14.91 -9.44
C ALA A 273 -3.19 -14.37 -9.80
N ALA A 274 -2.47 -13.79 -8.83
CA ALA A 274 -1.09 -13.33 -9.02
C ALA A 274 -0.10 -14.51 -9.15
N LEU A 275 -0.20 -15.51 -8.27
CA LEU A 275 0.70 -16.68 -8.27
C LEU A 275 0.52 -17.57 -9.51
N ALA A 276 -0.69 -17.61 -10.09
CA ALA A 276 -0.97 -18.37 -11.30
C ALA A 276 -0.20 -17.87 -12.54
N THR A 277 0.25 -16.62 -12.53
CA THR A 277 0.92 -15.97 -13.67
C THR A 277 2.35 -15.52 -13.36
N SER A 278 2.85 -15.83 -12.17
CA SER A 278 4.14 -15.35 -11.68
C SER A 278 4.96 -16.45 -11.04
N GLN A 279 6.27 -16.43 -11.33
CA GLN A 279 7.27 -17.25 -10.66
C GLN A 279 7.96 -16.49 -9.51
N ALA A 280 7.36 -15.38 -9.06
CA ALA A 280 7.90 -14.56 -7.99
C ALA A 280 7.86 -15.27 -6.63
N ASP A 281 8.89 -15.01 -5.82
CA ASP A 281 8.93 -15.48 -4.45
C ASP A 281 7.88 -14.75 -3.61
N VAL A 282 7.32 -15.45 -2.63
CA VAL A 282 6.31 -14.88 -1.73
C VAL A 282 7.03 -14.27 -0.53
N VAL A 283 6.76 -13.01 -0.23
CA VAL A 283 7.27 -12.33 0.96
C VAL A 283 6.11 -11.90 1.83
N PHE A 284 6.03 -12.41 3.04
CA PHE A 284 5.09 -11.91 4.03
C PHE A 284 5.69 -10.68 4.70
N CYS A 285 4.94 -9.57 4.75
CA CYS A 285 5.40 -8.30 5.31
C CYS A 285 4.45 -7.84 6.41
N ASN A 286 4.86 -8.04 7.66
CA ASN A 286 4.04 -7.73 8.82
C ASN A 286 4.60 -6.55 9.57
N HIS A 287 3.74 -5.91 10.35
CA HIS A 287 4.18 -4.84 11.23
C HIS A 287 3.31 -4.73 12.48
N VAL A 288 3.92 -4.16 13.51
CA VAL A 288 3.28 -3.67 14.75
C VAL A 288 3.80 -2.27 15.07
N GLY A 289 3.17 -1.56 16.01
CA GLY A 289 3.64 -0.26 16.50
C GLY A 289 2.90 0.94 15.92
N ILE A 290 1.97 0.72 14.98
CA ILE A 290 0.98 1.71 14.56
C ILE A 290 -0.42 1.11 14.65
N ASN A 291 -1.31 1.81 15.35
CA ASN A 291 -2.71 1.42 15.47
C ASN A 291 -3.53 2.10 14.38
N ASP A 292 -4.75 1.60 14.17
CA ASP A 292 -5.69 2.29 13.29
C ASP A 292 -6.09 3.64 13.91
N ILE A 293 -5.67 4.73 13.27
CA ILE A 293 -6.02 6.09 13.66
C ILE A 293 -7.21 6.51 12.80
N ALA A 294 -8.39 6.56 13.42
CA ALA A 294 -9.65 6.82 12.75
C ALA A 294 -10.06 8.30 12.77
N SER A 295 -9.45 9.12 13.62
CA SER A 295 -9.77 10.55 13.75
C SER A 295 -8.55 11.47 13.89
N LEU A 296 -8.71 12.75 13.56
CA LEU A 296 -7.68 13.78 13.78
C LEU A 296 -7.32 13.93 15.26
N LYS A 297 -8.28 13.71 16.16
CA LYS A 297 -8.06 13.74 17.60
C LYS A 297 -7.15 12.59 18.03
N GLU A 298 -7.45 11.36 17.59
CA GLU A 298 -6.59 10.20 17.85
C GLU A 298 -5.20 10.39 17.26
N LEU A 299 -5.10 10.96 16.05
CA LEU A 299 -3.82 11.27 15.44
C LEU A 299 -3.00 12.23 16.30
N ARG A 300 -3.62 13.32 16.76
CA ARG A 300 -2.99 14.31 17.63
C ARG A 300 -2.54 13.67 18.94
N ASP A 301 -3.40 12.89 19.57
CA ASP A 301 -3.12 12.28 20.87
C ASP A 301 -2.00 11.20 20.76
N ALA A 302 -1.79 10.63 19.57
CA ALA A 302 -0.71 9.69 19.30
C ALA A 302 0.64 10.34 18.97
N VAL A 303 0.68 11.64 18.63
CA VAL A 303 1.90 12.36 18.26
C VAL A 303 2.56 12.97 19.51
N PRO A 304 3.90 13.00 19.62
CA PRO A 304 4.86 12.27 18.81
C PRO A 304 4.70 10.76 18.99
N LEU A 305 4.89 10.02 17.90
CA LEU A 305 4.86 8.56 17.88
C LEU A 305 5.96 8.03 18.80
N ARG A 306 5.54 7.57 19.99
CA ARG A 306 6.46 7.09 21.03
C ARG A 306 6.97 5.69 20.74
N ARG A 307 6.09 4.86 20.15
CA ARG A 307 6.39 3.47 19.81
C ARG A 307 7.09 3.42 18.46
N GLU A 308 8.10 2.56 18.40
CA GLU A 308 8.76 2.22 17.15
C GLU A 308 7.89 1.21 16.39
N LEU A 309 7.71 1.43 15.08
CA LEU A 309 7.12 0.41 14.22
C LEU A 309 8.12 -0.72 14.02
N GLN A 310 7.68 -1.96 14.14
CA GLN A 310 8.54 -3.11 13.89
C GLN A 310 8.01 -3.84 12.67
N PHE A 311 8.81 -3.91 11.62
CA PHE A 311 8.54 -4.74 10.46
C PHE A 311 9.16 -6.12 10.64
N MET A 312 8.45 -7.15 10.19
CA MET A 312 8.96 -8.51 10.04
C MET A 312 8.69 -9.01 8.63
N LEU A 313 9.75 -9.46 7.96
CA LEU A 313 9.68 -10.04 6.64
C LEU A 313 10.18 -11.46 6.64
N THR A 314 9.37 -12.35 6.06
CA THR A 314 9.75 -13.73 5.77
C THR A 314 9.56 -13.98 4.28
N ARG A 315 10.55 -14.60 3.64
CA ARG A 315 10.53 -14.94 2.22
C ARG A 315 10.40 -16.45 2.07
N VAL A 316 9.51 -16.88 1.20
CA VAL A 316 9.35 -18.26 0.75
C VAL A 316 9.68 -18.29 -0.75
N PRO A 317 10.78 -18.95 -1.15
CA PRO A 317 11.10 -19.21 -2.54
C PRO A 317 9.92 -19.81 -3.29
N ARG A 318 9.73 -19.39 -4.55
CA ARG A 318 8.64 -19.91 -5.38
C ARG A 318 8.77 -21.42 -5.60
N GLU A 319 10.00 -21.93 -5.65
CA GLU A 319 10.35 -23.34 -5.83
C GLU A 319 9.99 -24.22 -4.62
N ASP A 320 9.88 -23.63 -3.42
CA ASP A 320 9.46 -24.34 -2.21
C ASP A 320 7.95 -24.61 -2.18
N LEU A 321 7.18 -23.92 -3.03
CA LEU A 321 5.76 -24.22 -3.23
C LEU A 321 5.64 -25.37 -4.24
N SER A 322 5.13 -26.51 -3.78
CA SER A 322 5.02 -27.71 -4.61
C SER A 322 4.23 -27.44 -5.90
N SER A 323 4.80 -27.89 -7.02
CA SER A 323 4.12 -27.86 -8.33
C SER A 323 2.90 -28.79 -8.39
N GLU A 324 2.77 -29.72 -7.44
CA GLU A 324 1.68 -30.68 -7.37
C GLU A 324 0.50 -30.20 -6.50
N TRP A 325 0.66 -29.09 -5.78
CA TRP A 325 -0.41 -28.55 -4.94
C TRP A 325 -1.62 -28.14 -5.76
N SER A 326 -2.79 -28.60 -5.33
CA SER A 326 -4.04 -28.04 -5.80
C SER A 326 -4.20 -26.60 -5.31
N GLU A 327 -5.16 -25.87 -5.90
CA GLU A 327 -5.52 -24.54 -5.40
C GLU A 327 -5.93 -24.59 -3.91
N GLU A 328 -6.61 -25.66 -3.49
CA GLU A 328 -7.02 -25.85 -2.10
C GLU A 328 -5.82 -26.06 -1.16
N ASP A 329 -4.80 -26.82 -1.58
CA ASP A 329 -3.58 -27.03 -0.79
C ASP A 329 -2.80 -25.72 -0.61
N LEU A 330 -2.73 -24.90 -1.68
CA LEU A 330 -2.11 -23.58 -1.61
C LEU A 330 -2.87 -22.63 -0.69
N VAL A 331 -4.21 -22.73 -0.65
CA VAL A 331 -5.06 -21.96 0.27
C VAL A 331 -4.82 -22.37 1.72
N ASP A 332 -4.77 -23.67 2.01
CA ASP A 332 -4.49 -24.19 3.37
C ASP A 332 -3.07 -23.80 3.82
N TRP A 333 -2.10 -23.81 2.89
CA TRP A 333 -0.75 -23.31 3.16
C TRP A 333 -0.75 -21.81 3.46
N LEU A 334 -1.45 -20.99 2.66
CA LEU A 334 -1.57 -19.54 2.91
C LEU A 334 -2.18 -19.25 4.28
N ASP A 335 -3.23 -19.99 4.67
CA ASP A 335 -3.86 -19.90 5.98
C ASP A 335 -2.87 -20.24 7.10
N THR A 336 -2.06 -21.30 6.92
CA THR A 336 -1.03 -21.70 7.88
C THR A 336 0.04 -20.61 8.05
N GLN A 337 0.52 -20.02 6.95
CA GLN A 337 1.45 -18.89 7.03
C GLN A 337 0.80 -17.70 7.74
N TRP A 338 -0.48 -17.40 7.44
CA TRP A 338 -1.19 -16.28 8.03
C TRP A 338 -1.46 -16.44 9.53
N ILE A 339 -1.60 -17.67 10.03
CA ILE A 339 -1.65 -17.95 11.48
C ILE A 339 -0.31 -17.62 12.13
N ALA A 340 0.82 -17.99 11.52
CA ALA A 340 2.13 -17.64 12.07
C ALA A 340 2.35 -16.11 12.13
N ILE A 341 1.76 -15.38 11.17
CA ILE A 341 1.71 -13.92 11.18
C ILE A 341 0.88 -13.41 12.36
N ASP A 342 -0.32 -13.95 12.55
CA ASP A 342 -1.19 -13.59 13.68
C ASP A 342 -0.46 -13.76 15.01
N ASP A 343 0.16 -14.92 15.23
CA ASP A 343 0.92 -15.22 16.43
C ASP A 343 2.06 -14.23 16.67
N TRP A 344 2.80 -13.88 15.62
CA TRP A 344 3.85 -12.87 15.71
C TRP A 344 3.27 -11.50 16.05
N VAL A 345 2.20 -11.07 15.40
CA VAL A 345 1.55 -9.77 15.65
C VAL A 345 1.02 -9.72 17.08
N THR A 346 0.25 -10.72 17.53
CA THR A 346 -0.31 -10.79 18.88
C THR A 346 0.81 -10.73 19.94
N LYS A 347 1.89 -11.49 19.76
CA LYS A 347 3.03 -11.49 20.70
C LYS A 347 3.68 -10.11 20.79
N ASN A 348 3.93 -9.44 19.66
CA ASN A 348 4.65 -8.17 19.66
C ASN A 348 3.74 -6.97 20.01
N GLU A 349 2.43 -7.02 19.73
CA GLU A 349 1.46 -6.02 20.22
C GLU A 349 1.35 -6.04 21.75
N GLN A 350 1.37 -7.23 22.37
CA GLN A 350 1.37 -7.38 23.83
C GLN A 350 2.64 -6.81 24.46
N GLN A 351 3.81 -7.08 23.88
CA GLN A 351 5.09 -6.54 24.37
C GLN A 351 5.19 -5.01 24.24
N GLN A 352 4.38 -4.42 23.36
CA GLN A 352 4.28 -2.97 23.20
C GLN A 352 3.16 -2.35 24.05
N SER A 353 2.32 -3.16 24.72
CA SER A 353 1.29 -2.67 25.63
C SER A 353 1.93 -2.18 26.94
N PRO A 354 1.47 -1.04 27.52
CA PRO A 354 2.13 -0.39 28.66
C PRO A 354 2.19 -1.26 29.92
#